data_AF-A0A268TGW3-F1
#
_entry.id   AF-A0A268TGW3-F1
#
_cell.length_a   1.000
_cell.length_b   1.000
_cell.length_c   1.000
_cell.angle_alpha   90.00
_cell.angle_beta   90.00
_cell.angle_gamma   90.00
#
_symmetry.space_group_name_H-M   'P 1'
#
loop_
_entity.id
_entity.type
_entity.pdbx_description
1 polymer ?
#
loop_
_entity_poly.entity_id
_entity_poly.type
_entity_poly.pdbx_seq_one_letter_code
_entity_poly.pdbx_strand_id
1 'polypeptide(L)'
;MQINESIIVLEDDIEILPNFFDALTHIAKNRFEYVRLMQLSTAKSCQLDEHFGFLKHYAFGTQGYYLTPKGAQKFLRYAKKWVEPVDLYMDRYWKHGVLNVIYTPCPIRQNTHALESTIGNRGSSLYIKISMKNWLFFKCAGMIYRYERLTRYFYDKFILNRHF
;
A
#
# COMPACT_ATOMS: atom_id res chain seq x y z
N MET A 1 6.77 -21.66 11.70
CA MET A 1 5.53 -22.34 11.27
C MET A 1 4.94 -21.50 10.15
N GLN A 2 4.80 -22.04 8.94
CA GLN A 2 4.18 -21.31 7.84
C GLN A 2 2.68 -21.60 7.87
N ILE A 3 1.87 -20.58 8.19
CA ILE A 3 0.42 -20.69 8.16
C ILE A 3 0.02 -20.54 6.70
N ASN A 4 -0.53 -21.59 6.09
CA ASN A 4 -0.90 -21.61 4.67
C ASN A 4 -2.36 -21.15 4.48
N GLU A 5 -2.75 -20.13 5.23
CA GLU A 5 -4.10 -19.58 5.27
C GLU A 5 -4.04 -18.08 5.07
N SER A 6 -5.11 -17.50 4.55
CA SER A 6 -5.24 -16.05 4.45
C SER A 6 -5.34 -15.44 5.84
N ILE A 7 -4.69 -14.31 6.02
CA ILE A 7 -4.65 -13.59 7.30
C ILE A 7 -5.22 -12.18 7.13
N ILE A 8 -5.64 -11.61 8.25
CA ILE A 8 -5.96 -10.21 8.38
C ILE A 8 -4.93 -9.61 9.33
N VAL A 9 -4.30 -8.53 8.90
CA VAL A 9 -3.37 -7.74 9.72
C VAL A 9 -4.08 -6.45 10.07
N LEU A 10 -4.02 -6.04 11.34
CA LEU A 10 -4.59 -4.80 11.86
C LEU A 10 -3.53 -4.11 12.73
N GLU A 11 -3.42 -2.79 12.61
CA GLU A 11 -2.71 -1.94 13.57
C GLU A 11 -3.53 -1.85 14.87
N ASP A 12 -2.88 -1.50 15.99
CA ASP A 12 -3.49 -1.43 17.31
C ASP A 12 -4.34 -0.17 17.54
N ASP A 13 -4.19 0.84 16.69
CA ASP A 13 -4.83 2.15 16.75
C ASP A 13 -6.00 2.33 15.76
N ILE A 14 -6.67 1.22 15.41
CA ILE A 14 -7.83 1.23 14.50
C ILE A 14 -9.14 1.06 15.26
N GLU A 15 -10.22 1.52 14.64
CA GLU A 15 -11.59 1.22 15.04
C GLU A 15 -12.26 0.32 14.01
N ILE A 16 -12.85 -0.77 14.51
CA ILE A 16 -13.63 -1.73 13.70
C ILE A 16 -15.03 -1.16 13.46
N LEU A 17 -15.47 -1.11 12.21
CA LEU A 17 -16.80 -0.59 11.83
C LEU A 17 -17.85 -1.71 11.73
N PRO A 18 -19.16 -1.40 11.79
CA PRO A 18 -20.21 -2.42 11.81
C PRO A 18 -20.19 -3.40 10.64
N ASN A 19 -19.71 -2.99 9.47
CA ASN A 19 -19.64 -3.81 8.26
C ASN A 19 -18.39 -4.72 8.19
N PHE A 20 -17.58 -4.82 9.26
CA PHE A 20 -16.28 -5.48 9.22
C PHE A 20 -16.35 -6.96 8.84
N PHE A 21 -17.16 -7.76 9.53
CA PHE A 21 -17.23 -9.21 9.27
C PHE A 21 -17.88 -9.54 7.91
N ASP A 22 -18.84 -8.72 7.47
CA ASP A 22 -19.45 -8.84 6.14
C ASP A 22 -18.43 -8.54 5.05
N ALA A 23 -17.66 -7.47 5.23
CA ALA A 23 -16.57 -7.12 4.31
C ALA A 23 -15.53 -8.24 4.23
N LEU A 24 -15.10 -8.80 5.37
CA LEU A 24 -14.13 -9.91 5.39
C LEU A 24 -14.68 -11.15 4.69
N THR A 25 -15.94 -11.49 4.91
CA THR A 25 -16.60 -12.62 4.22
C THR A 25 -16.64 -12.40 2.72
N HIS A 26 -16.91 -11.17 2.27
CA HIS A 26 -16.91 -10.83 0.86
C HIS A 26 -15.50 -10.84 0.25
N ILE A 27 -14.51 -10.27 0.94
CA ILE A 27 -13.10 -10.27 0.55
C ILE A 27 -12.57 -11.70 0.41
N ALA A 28 -12.88 -12.58 1.36
CA ALA A 28 -12.41 -13.97 1.35
C ALA A 28 -12.96 -14.79 0.17
N LYS A 29 -14.11 -14.39 -0.40
CA LYS A 29 -14.71 -15.02 -1.59
C LYS A 29 -14.19 -14.45 -2.91
N ASN A 30 -13.40 -13.37 -2.87
CA ASN A 30 -12.86 -12.74 -4.06
C ASN A 30 -11.49 -13.32 -4.46
N ARG A 31 -11.02 -12.98 -5.66
CA ARG A 31 -9.75 -13.45 -6.25
C ARG A 31 -8.51 -12.65 -5.81
N PHE A 32 -8.69 -11.55 -5.09
CA PHE A 32 -7.59 -10.64 -4.76
C PHE A 32 -6.67 -11.22 -3.70
N GLU A 33 -5.35 -11.11 -3.94
CA GLU A 33 -4.33 -11.67 -3.06
C GLU A 33 -4.03 -10.77 -1.85
N TYR A 34 -4.40 -9.50 -1.94
CA TYR A 34 -4.19 -8.42 -0.98
C TYR A 34 -5.34 -7.42 -1.12
N VAL A 35 -5.98 -7.06 -0.02
CA VAL A 35 -7.06 -6.05 0.00
C VAL A 35 -6.90 -5.16 1.22
N ARG A 36 -6.82 -3.85 1.01
CA ARG A 36 -6.80 -2.85 2.07
C ARG A 36 -8.20 -2.64 2.64
N LEU A 37 -8.27 -2.64 3.97
CA LEU A 37 -9.48 -2.35 4.73
C LEU A 37 -9.67 -0.84 4.97
N MET A 38 -8.62 -0.06 4.74
CA MET A 38 -8.60 1.40 4.81
C MET A 38 -7.45 1.96 3.95
N GLN A 39 -7.58 3.21 3.53
CA GLN A 39 -6.51 4.03 2.96
C GLN A 39 -6.49 5.42 3.60
N LEU A 40 -5.33 6.05 3.68
CA LEU A 40 -5.22 7.47 4.09
C LEU A 40 -5.27 8.42 2.90
N SER A 41 -4.92 7.92 1.71
CA SER A 41 -4.94 8.69 0.48
C SER A 41 -6.36 9.12 0.10
N THR A 42 -6.50 10.37 -0.35
CA THR A 42 -7.73 10.88 -0.98
C THR A 42 -7.72 10.69 -2.51
N ALA A 43 -6.71 10.00 -3.05
CA ALA A 43 -6.61 9.72 -4.47
C ALA A 43 -7.77 8.84 -4.94
N LYS A 44 -8.29 9.14 -6.14
CA LYS A 44 -9.34 8.35 -6.77
C LYS A 44 -8.84 6.95 -7.11
N SER A 45 -9.63 5.94 -6.78
CA SER A 45 -9.43 4.57 -7.24
C SER A 45 -9.98 4.38 -8.66
N CYS A 46 -9.42 3.41 -9.37
CA CYS A 46 -10.08 2.82 -10.52
C CYS A 46 -11.09 1.79 -10.00
N GLN A 47 -12.38 2.00 -10.25
CA GLN A 47 -13.42 1.08 -9.80
C GLN A 47 -13.27 -0.28 -10.51
N LEU A 48 -13.37 -1.37 -9.75
CA LEU A 48 -13.35 -2.73 -10.28
C LEU A 48 -14.76 -3.34 -10.30
N ASP A 49 -15.51 -3.15 -9.22
CA ASP A 49 -16.92 -3.51 -9.09
C ASP A 49 -17.58 -2.60 -8.02
N GLU A 50 -18.73 -2.96 -7.45
CA GLU A 50 -19.41 -2.15 -6.43
C GLU A 50 -18.57 -1.91 -5.16
N HIS A 51 -17.79 -2.89 -4.72
CA HIS A 51 -17.09 -2.87 -3.43
C HIS A 51 -15.57 -2.76 -3.57
N PHE A 52 -15.00 -3.14 -4.70
CA PHE A 52 -13.56 -3.22 -4.91
C PHE A 52 -13.08 -2.11 -5.85
N GLY A 53 -11.99 -1.47 -5.44
CA GLY A 53 -11.26 -0.49 -6.25
C GLY A 53 -9.78 -0.83 -6.33
N PHE A 54 -9.09 -0.29 -7.32
CA PHE A 54 -7.63 -0.38 -7.47
C PHE A 54 -6.97 1.00 -7.40
N LEU A 55 -5.94 1.13 -6.57
CA LEU A 55 -5.15 2.36 -6.47
C LEU A 55 -3.90 2.31 -7.35
N LYS A 56 -3.81 3.23 -8.32
CA LYS A 56 -2.58 3.53 -9.08
C LYS A 56 -1.62 4.47 -8.34
N HIS A 57 -2.07 5.02 -7.21
CA HIS A 57 -1.37 5.96 -6.36
C HIS A 57 -1.02 5.31 -5.01
N TYR A 58 -0.16 5.99 -4.24
CA TYR A 58 0.14 5.57 -2.88
C TYR A 58 -1.13 5.66 -2.02
N ALA A 59 -1.44 4.57 -1.32
CA ALA A 59 -2.54 4.48 -0.37
C ALA A 59 -2.16 5.14 0.96
N PHE A 60 -0.86 5.10 1.29
CA PHE A 60 -0.25 5.49 2.56
C PHE A 60 -0.76 4.68 3.76
N GLY A 61 0.18 4.22 4.61
CA GLY A 61 -0.13 3.45 5.81
C GLY A 61 -0.48 1.97 5.56
N THR A 62 -0.63 1.23 6.65
CA THR A 62 -0.86 -0.23 6.69
C THR A 62 -1.88 -0.63 7.77
N GLN A 63 -2.80 0.27 8.11
CA GLN A 63 -3.76 0.16 9.23
C GLN A 63 -4.51 -1.16 9.28
N GLY A 64 -4.90 -1.67 8.12
CA GLY A 64 -5.44 -3.02 8.07
C GLY A 64 -5.61 -3.55 6.66
N TYR A 65 -5.32 -4.84 6.50
CA TYR A 65 -5.42 -5.51 5.22
C TYR A 65 -5.61 -7.02 5.35
N TYR A 66 -6.29 -7.59 4.35
CA TYR A 66 -6.34 -9.01 4.07
C TYR A 66 -5.15 -9.41 3.20
N LEU A 67 -4.55 -10.57 3.47
CA LEU A 67 -3.40 -11.10 2.73
C LEU A 67 -3.47 -12.62 2.61
N THR A 68 -3.42 -13.10 1.36
CA THR A 68 -3.27 -14.53 1.05
C THR A 68 -1.82 -14.99 1.18
N PRO A 69 -1.54 -16.30 1.42
CA PRO A 69 -0.18 -16.83 1.37
C PRO A 69 0.54 -16.56 0.04
N LYS A 70 -0.20 -16.59 -1.07
CA LYS A 70 0.33 -16.29 -2.41
C LYS A 70 0.75 -14.83 -2.56
N GLY A 71 -0.05 -13.90 -2.06
CA GLY A 71 0.29 -12.47 -2.00
C GLY A 71 1.53 -12.23 -1.14
N ALA A 72 1.59 -12.85 0.04
CA ALA A 72 2.74 -12.77 0.95
C ALA A 72 4.03 -13.28 0.27
N GLN A 73 3.98 -14.41 -0.43
CA GLN A 73 5.12 -14.95 -1.16
C GLN A 73 5.60 -14.01 -2.27
N LYS A 74 4.70 -13.33 -2.97
CA LYS A 74 5.07 -12.31 -3.97
C LYS A 74 5.79 -11.13 -3.32
N PHE A 75 5.30 -10.61 -2.20
CA PHE A 75 5.99 -9.56 -1.45
C PHE A 75 7.40 -10.00 -1.03
N LEU A 76 7.55 -11.19 -0.44
CA LEU A 76 8.84 -11.70 0.02
C LEU A 76 9.82 -12.05 -1.12
N ARG A 77 9.31 -12.33 -2.32
CA ARG A 77 10.15 -12.62 -3.51
C ARG A 77 11.03 -11.43 -3.86
N TYR A 78 10.50 -10.21 -3.78
CA TYR A 78 11.19 -8.98 -4.18
C TYR A 78 11.74 -8.17 -2.99
N ALA A 79 11.33 -8.47 -1.75
CA ALA A 79 11.83 -7.85 -0.53
C ALA A 79 13.08 -8.58 0.05
N LYS A 80 14.13 -8.78 -0.77
CA LYS A 80 15.36 -9.46 -0.32
C LYS A 80 16.21 -8.63 0.65
N LYS A 81 16.12 -7.30 0.54
CA LYS A 81 16.76 -6.34 1.44
C LYS A 81 15.74 -5.25 1.77
N TRP A 82 15.67 -4.87 3.02
CA TRP A 82 14.74 -3.84 3.48
C TRP A 82 15.41 -2.47 3.43
N VAL A 83 14.97 -1.61 2.51
CA VAL A 83 15.57 -0.29 2.25
C VAL A 83 14.56 0.84 2.15
N GLU A 84 13.26 0.53 2.29
CA GLU A 84 12.17 1.50 2.22
C GLU A 84 11.06 1.13 3.23
N PRO A 85 10.17 2.06 3.60
CA PRO A 85 9.03 1.78 4.46
C PRO A 85 8.11 0.68 3.91
N VAL A 86 7.45 -0.07 4.81
CA VAL A 86 6.58 -1.22 4.45
C VAL A 86 5.41 -0.82 3.57
N ASP A 87 4.72 0.27 3.94
CA ASP A 87 3.59 0.82 3.22
C ASP A 87 4.00 1.27 1.81
N LEU A 88 5.14 1.96 1.72
CA LEU A 88 5.70 2.39 0.44
C LEU A 88 6.09 1.20 -0.44
N TYR A 89 6.68 0.15 0.13
CA TYR A 89 7.01 -1.06 -0.62
C TYR A 89 5.76 -1.74 -1.18
N MET A 90 4.75 -1.95 -0.32
CA MET A 90 3.50 -2.63 -0.69
C MET A 90 2.70 -1.85 -1.74
N ASP A 91 2.76 -0.51 -1.71
CA ASP A 91 2.08 0.33 -2.69
C ASP A 91 2.70 0.26 -4.09
N ARG A 92 3.95 -0.20 -4.23
CA ARG A 92 4.62 -0.30 -5.53
C ARG A 92 4.27 -1.62 -6.21
N TYR A 93 3.00 -1.78 -6.58
CA TYR A 93 2.48 -2.96 -7.26
C TYR A 93 3.29 -3.38 -8.50
N TRP A 94 3.96 -2.44 -9.18
CA TRP A 94 4.84 -2.72 -10.31
C TRP A 94 6.13 -3.47 -9.95
N LYS A 95 6.54 -3.48 -8.67
CA LYS A 95 7.72 -4.23 -8.19
C LYS A 95 7.44 -5.70 -7.98
N HIS A 96 6.29 -6.05 -7.40
CA HIS A 96 5.99 -7.40 -6.94
C HIS A 96 4.74 -8.03 -7.58
N GLY A 97 3.95 -7.28 -8.34
CA GLY A 97 2.76 -7.78 -9.04
C GLY A 97 1.60 -8.17 -8.11
N VAL A 98 1.49 -7.47 -6.97
CA VAL A 98 0.34 -7.55 -6.06
C VAL A 98 -0.38 -6.21 -6.16
N LEU A 99 -1.66 -6.21 -6.52
CA LEU A 99 -2.43 -4.99 -6.76
C LEU A 99 -2.84 -4.33 -5.43
N ASN A 100 -2.81 -2.99 -5.40
CA ASN A 100 -3.35 -2.19 -4.29
C ASN A 100 -4.87 -2.13 -4.36
N VAL A 101 -5.52 -3.24 -4.05
CA VAL A 101 -6.98 -3.31 -4.00
C VAL A 101 -7.48 -2.72 -2.70
N ILE A 102 -8.58 -1.99 -2.75
CA ILE A 102 -9.26 -1.38 -1.62
C ILE A 102 -10.70 -1.89 -1.54
N TYR A 103 -11.25 -1.97 -0.34
CA TYR A 103 -12.65 -2.31 -0.10
C TYR A 103 -13.46 -1.09 0.34
N THR A 104 -14.65 -0.91 -0.24
CA THR A 104 -15.58 0.18 0.05
C THR A 104 -16.98 -0.38 0.34
N PRO A 105 -17.72 0.12 1.35
CA PRO A 105 -17.27 1.08 2.36
C PRO A 105 -16.16 0.50 3.25
N CYS A 106 -15.21 1.34 3.66
CA CYS A 106 -14.07 0.91 4.49
C CYS A 106 -14.59 0.22 5.77
N PRO A 107 -14.17 -1.02 6.08
CA PRO A 107 -14.62 -1.74 7.28
C PRO A 107 -13.86 -1.36 8.56
N ILE A 108 -12.82 -0.53 8.47
CA ILE A 108 -12.10 0.04 9.62
C ILE A 108 -11.86 1.53 9.39
N ARG A 109 -11.56 2.27 10.46
CA ARG A 109 -11.08 3.66 10.41
C ARG A 109 -9.96 3.91 11.43
N GLN A 110 -9.22 5.01 11.26
CA GLN A 110 -8.26 5.47 12.27
C GLN A 110 -9.00 5.85 13.56
N ASN A 111 -8.47 5.40 14.69
CA ASN A 111 -8.99 5.81 15.99
C ASN A 111 -8.57 7.26 16.27
N THR A 112 -9.54 8.18 16.30
CA THR A 112 -9.30 9.60 16.58
C THR A 112 -8.75 9.88 17.97
N HIS A 113 -8.91 8.95 18.92
CA HIS A 113 -8.34 9.07 20.27
C HIS A 113 -6.90 8.57 20.37
N ALA A 114 -6.39 7.87 19.34
CA ALA A 114 -5.00 7.42 19.25
C ALA A 114 -4.08 8.44 18.55
N LEU A 115 -4.58 9.65 18.24
CA LEU A 115 -3.84 10.74 17.59
C LEU A 115 -2.66 11.28 18.42
N GLU A 116 -2.49 10.85 19.68
CA GLU A 116 -1.25 11.04 20.46
C GLU A 116 -0.12 10.10 19.97
N SER A 117 0.08 10.00 18.65
CA SER A 117 1.22 9.27 18.11
C SER A 117 2.51 10.04 18.38
N THR A 118 3.53 9.34 18.89
CA THR A 118 4.88 9.92 19.10
C THR A 118 5.59 10.29 17.78
N ILE A 119 5.06 9.84 16.63
CA ILE A 119 5.62 10.06 15.30
C ILE A 119 4.71 11.02 14.50
N GLY A 120 4.22 12.07 15.15
CA GLY A 120 3.27 13.02 14.55
C GLY A 120 3.88 14.19 13.78
N ASN A 121 5.20 14.38 13.80
CA ASN A 121 5.81 15.57 13.20
C ASN A 121 6.99 15.25 12.29
N ARG A 122 6.71 14.76 11.07
CA ARG A 122 7.64 14.97 9.96
C ARG A 122 7.49 16.41 9.53
N GLY A 123 8.15 17.31 10.27
CA GLY A 123 8.20 18.72 9.91
C GLY A 123 8.48 18.84 8.42
N SER A 124 7.71 19.68 7.74
CA SER A 124 7.93 20.17 6.39
C SER A 124 9.20 21.02 6.34
N SER A 125 10.34 20.41 6.69
CA SER A 125 11.65 21.03 6.68
C SER A 125 12.63 20.08 6.03
N LEU A 126 12.54 20.03 4.71
CA LEU A 126 13.71 19.78 3.88
C LEU A 126 14.10 21.08 3.15
N TYR A 127 14.09 22.21 3.86
CA TYR A 127 14.97 23.33 3.50
C TYR A 127 16.40 22.96 3.89
N ILE A 128 16.95 21.98 3.17
CA ILE A 128 18.36 21.64 3.24
C ILE A 128 19.14 22.81 2.64
N LYS A 129 19.99 23.47 3.43
CA LYS A 129 21.07 24.33 2.92
C LYS A 129 21.84 23.52 1.86
N ILE A 130 21.79 23.96 0.61
CA ILE A 130 22.38 23.26 -0.53
C ILE A 130 23.91 23.32 -0.40
N SER A 131 24.51 22.23 0.07
CA SER A 131 25.93 21.92 -0.10
C SER A 131 26.11 21.03 -1.33
N MET A 132 27.27 21.08 -2.01
CA MET A 132 27.56 20.25 -3.19
C MET A 132 27.33 18.74 -2.96
N LYS A 133 27.50 18.24 -1.73
CA LYS A 133 27.18 16.84 -1.36
C LYS A 133 25.68 16.54 -1.43
N ASN A 134 24.83 17.51 -1.09
CA ASN A 134 23.37 17.37 -1.17
C ASN A 134 22.90 17.39 -2.63
N TRP A 135 23.55 18.15 -3.51
CA TRP A 135 23.20 18.18 -4.94
C TRP A 135 23.39 16.84 -5.64
N LEU A 136 24.49 16.13 -5.36
CA LEU A 136 24.72 14.79 -5.90
C LEU A 136 23.63 13.81 -5.42
N PHE A 137 23.28 13.88 -4.13
CA PHE A 137 22.19 13.11 -3.54
C PHE A 137 20.84 13.41 -4.22
N PHE A 138 20.51 14.69 -4.44
CA PHE A 138 19.28 15.09 -5.15
C PHE A 138 19.26 14.62 -6.62
N LYS A 139 20.41 14.62 -7.31
CA LYS A 139 20.53 14.04 -8.65
C LYS A 139 20.25 12.54 -8.64
N CYS A 140 20.88 11.80 -7.73
CA CYS A 140 20.65 10.35 -7.58
C CYS A 140 19.19 10.05 -7.21
N ALA A 141 18.62 10.76 -6.24
CA ALA A 141 17.22 10.62 -5.86
C ALA A 141 16.27 10.92 -7.03
N GLY A 142 16.55 11.98 -7.80
CA GLY A 142 15.79 12.31 -9.00
C GLY A 142 15.90 11.25 -10.09
N MET A 143 17.05 10.61 -10.26
CA MET A 143 17.22 9.48 -11.18
C MET A 143 16.43 8.25 -10.73
N ILE A 144 16.49 7.89 -9.45
CA ILE A 144 15.71 6.79 -8.86
C ILE A 144 14.21 7.03 -9.08
N TYR A 145 13.73 8.25 -8.81
CA TYR A 145 12.34 8.60 -9.02
C TYR A 145 11.90 8.49 -10.50
N ARG A 146 12.74 8.93 -11.43
CA ARG A 146 12.48 8.78 -12.88
C ARG A 146 12.44 7.32 -13.29
N TYR A 147 13.37 6.50 -12.80
CA TYR A 147 13.42 5.07 -13.06
C TYR A 147 12.12 4.39 -12.59
N GLU A 148 11.70 4.66 -11.35
CA GLU A 148 10.46 4.11 -10.78
C GLU A 148 9.21 4.52 -11.57
N ARG A 149 9.16 5.75 -12.07
CA ARG A 149 8.07 6.21 -12.95
C ARG A 149 8.04 5.46 -14.28
N LEU A 150 9.21 5.18 -14.88
CA LEU A 150 9.30 4.43 -16.11
C LEU A 150 8.90 2.96 -15.91
N THR A 151 9.41 2.31 -14.86
CA THR A 151 9.03 0.93 -14.55
C THR A 151 7.53 0.81 -14.31
N ARG A 152 6.93 1.75 -13.57
CA ARG A 152 5.48 1.81 -13.39
C ARG A 152 4.75 1.99 -14.72
N TYR A 153 5.19 2.91 -15.58
CA TYR A 153 4.57 3.15 -16.89
C TYR A 153 4.56 1.87 -17.76
N PHE A 154 5.69 1.16 -17.85
CA PHE A 154 5.76 -0.09 -18.61
C PHE A 154 4.87 -1.17 -17.99
N TYR A 155 4.86 -1.29 -16.66
CA TYR A 155 3.99 -2.23 -15.99
C TYR A 155 2.51 -1.93 -16.28
N ASP A 156 2.08 -0.68 -16.13
CA ASP A 156 0.71 -0.25 -16.40
C ASP A 156 0.30 -0.50 -17.85
N LYS A 157 1.18 -0.20 -18.80
CA LYS A 157 0.88 -0.29 -20.24
C LYS A 157 0.82 -1.72 -20.75
N PHE A 158 1.64 -2.62 -20.21
CA PHE A 158 1.86 -3.95 -20.81
C PHE A 158 1.45 -5.13 -19.92
N ILE A 159 1.41 -4.95 -18.60
CA ILE A 159 1.13 -6.03 -17.64
C ILE A 159 -0.22 -5.83 -16.94
N LEU A 160 -0.51 -4.62 -16.46
CA LEU A 160 -1.70 -4.35 -15.64
C LEU A 160 -3.01 -4.71 -16.35
N ASN A 161 -3.11 -4.47 -17.66
CA ASN A 161 -4.30 -4.78 -18.47
C ASN A 161 -4.63 -6.29 -18.55
N ARG A 162 -3.77 -7.18 -18.04
CA ARG A 162 -4.04 -8.63 -17.95
C ARG A 162 -4.73 -9.03 -16.65
N HIS A 163 -4.84 -8.11 -15.69
CA HIS A 163 -5.41 -8.39 -14.36
C HIS A 163 -6.89 -7.96 -14.23
N PHE A 164 -7.40 -7.24 -15.22
CA PHE A 164 -8.77 -6.75 -15.30
C PHE A 164 -9.42 -7.22 -16.60
#